data_AF-A0A3Q8CI13-F1
#
_entry.id   AF-A0A3Q8CI13-F1
#
_cell.length_a   1.000
_cell.length_b   1.000
_cell.length_c   1.000
_cell.angle_alpha   90.00
_cell.angle_beta   90.00
_cell.angle_gamma   90.00
#
_symmetry.space_group_name_H-M   'P 1'
#
loop_
_entity.id
_entity.type
_entity.pdbx_description
1 polymer ?
#
loop_
_entity_poly.entity_id
_entity_poly.type
_entity_poly.pdbx_seq_one_letter_code
_entity_poly.pdbx_strand_id
1 'polypeptide(L)'
;FLGIDVGTGSARAGIFDEHGKLLKSASSPLQIWKEGNCIEQSSTDIWLAVCAATRAACQLANVSGEDIASVGFAATCSLVAVGEDDSPVTVSWSGDARRNVIVWMDHRAVEQAERINSYNSPVLQYAGGALSPEMQPPKLLWVKENLNESWAVAFRWMDLSDWLTYRATGDDTRSLCTTVCKWTYLGHAHMQQMNMKNTKAMDACGWDDVFWQEVGLGDLVEGHYAKIGKSVAFPGHSLGAGLTGTAAQELGLCEGTPVGAALIDAHAGGIGVIESVPSSNIKSQEEEKMEALCHRMVLVCGTSTCHMAVAQNKIFIPGVWGPFWSAMVPELWLTEGGQSATGALLDHLVENHVVAPLLANRAASQNISLYELLNRTLESMAHEIQAPFVASLSKDVHVLPDFHGNRSPVADPSAKGMISGLTLDSSEKQLAVLYLSTVQSIAYGTRHIVEHCNAHGLKIDTLLACGGLSKNSLYIREHADIIGFPVILPRERESVLLGAAILGAVSAKKYSTLQDAMKALNAPGQVFYPSQDPKVKKYHDAKYRIFRALYEQQVSFRSLISDALG
;
A
#
# COMPACT_ATOMS: atom_id res chain seq x y z
N PHE A 1 8.93 -19.29 -9.23
CA PHE A 1 7.71 -18.85 -8.52
C PHE A 1 7.01 -17.76 -9.34
N LEU A 2 5.68 -17.77 -9.41
CA LEU A 2 4.88 -16.73 -10.06
C LEU A 2 4.27 -15.79 -9.00
N GLY A 3 4.55 -14.50 -9.12
CA GLY A 3 3.86 -13.44 -8.38
C GLY A 3 2.95 -12.64 -9.29
N ILE A 4 1.73 -12.37 -8.85
CA ILE A 4 0.73 -11.59 -9.59
C ILE A 4 0.32 -10.38 -8.73
N ASP A 5 0.26 -9.21 -9.35
CA ASP A 5 -0.08 -7.94 -8.71
C ASP A 5 -1.14 -7.20 -9.55
N VAL A 6 -2.32 -6.98 -8.97
CA VAL A 6 -3.40 -6.22 -9.60
C VAL A 6 -3.50 -4.83 -8.98
N GLY A 7 -2.87 -3.87 -9.67
CA GLY A 7 -2.91 -2.46 -9.31
C GLY A 7 -4.14 -1.75 -9.89
N THR A 8 -4.19 -0.41 -9.72
CA THR A 8 -5.31 0.41 -10.20
C THR A 8 -5.47 0.42 -11.73
N GLY A 9 -4.37 0.45 -12.48
CA GLY A 9 -4.41 0.61 -13.95
C GLY A 9 -3.98 -0.61 -14.76
N SER A 10 -3.40 -1.62 -14.12
CA SER A 10 -2.90 -2.82 -14.80
C SER A 10 -2.77 -4.01 -13.86
N ALA A 11 -2.96 -5.20 -14.42
CA ALA A 11 -2.52 -6.45 -13.83
C ALA A 11 -1.09 -6.77 -14.30
N ARG A 12 -0.23 -7.21 -13.39
CA ARG A 12 1.17 -7.55 -13.64
C ARG A 12 1.45 -8.97 -13.18
N ALA A 13 2.32 -9.66 -13.89
CA ALA A 13 2.84 -10.97 -13.53
C ALA A 13 4.36 -10.97 -13.60
N GLY A 14 5.02 -11.60 -12.63
CA GLY A 14 6.47 -11.73 -12.54
C GLY A 14 6.91 -13.16 -12.25
N ILE A 15 7.87 -13.65 -13.02
CA ILE A 15 8.49 -14.97 -12.83
C ILE A 15 9.80 -14.79 -12.10
N PHE A 16 9.95 -15.47 -10.96
CA PHE A 16 11.14 -15.43 -10.11
C PHE A 16 11.81 -16.79 -10.04
N ASP A 17 13.15 -16.80 -9.96
CA ASP A 17 13.91 -18.00 -9.65
C ASP A 17 13.88 -18.36 -8.15
N GLU A 18 14.57 -19.44 -7.78
CA GLU A 18 14.65 -19.92 -6.38
C GLU A 18 15.45 -19.01 -5.44
N HIS A 19 16.11 -17.97 -5.97
CA HIS A 19 16.86 -16.97 -5.20
C HIS A 19 16.14 -15.61 -5.15
N GLY A 20 14.88 -15.56 -5.60
CA GLY A 20 14.06 -14.36 -5.59
C GLY A 20 14.45 -13.35 -6.66
N LYS A 21 15.22 -13.75 -7.69
CA LYS A 21 15.58 -12.86 -8.79
C LYS A 21 14.49 -12.86 -9.85
N LEU A 22 14.06 -11.67 -10.26
CA LEU A 22 13.09 -11.51 -11.36
C LEU A 22 13.73 -11.96 -12.69
N LEU A 23 13.15 -12.98 -13.31
CA LEU A 23 13.54 -13.43 -14.65
C LEU A 23 12.93 -12.52 -15.70
N LYS A 24 11.59 -12.39 -15.69
CA LYS A 24 10.80 -11.48 -16.53
C LYS A 24 9.48 -11.13 -15.86
N SER A 25 8.93 -9.99 -16.28
CA SER A 25 7.56 -9.58 -15.96
C SER A 25 6.83 -9.12 -17.22
N ALA A 26 5.51 -9.12 -17.14
CA ALA A 26 4.63 -8.55 -18.14
C ALA A 26 3.44 -7.85 -17.46
N SER A 27 2.77 -6.97 -18.19
CA SER A 27 1.60 -6.23 -17.70
C SER A 27 0.50 -6.21 -18.75
N SER A 28 -0.75 -6.25 -18.29
CA SER A 28 -1.95 -6.04 -19.10
C SER A 28 -2.77 -4.88 -18.50
N PRO A 29 -3.22 -3.91 -19.32
CA PRO A 29 -4.02 -2.79 -18.82
C PRO A 29 -5.39 -3.26 -18.32
N LEU A 30 -6.00 -2.47 -17.45
CA LEU A 30 -7.35 -2.68 -16.92
C LEU A 30 -8.29 -1.57 -17.35
N GLN A 31 -9.55 -1.93 -17.59
CA GLN A 31 -10.62 -0.97 -17.78
C GLN A 31 -11.01 -0.34 -16.44
N ILE A 32 -11.15 0.99 -16.41
CA ILE A 32 -11.64 1.74 -15.24
C ILE A 32 -12.73 2.72 -15.66
N TRP A 33 -13.83 2.75 -14.93
CA TRP A 33 -14.88 3.75 -15.07
C TRP A 33 -14.77 4.76 -13.94
N LYS A 34 -14.83 6.05 -14.27
CA LYS A 34 -14.74 7.17 -13.30
C LYS A 34 -15.87 8.15 -13.56
N GLU A 35 -16.79 8.25 -12.61
CA GLU A 35 -17.98 9.09 -12.66
C GLU A 35 -18.12 9.84 -11.33
N GLY A 36 -17.56 11.06 -11.25
CA GLY A 36 -17.49 11.81 -9.99
C GLY A 36 -16.68 11.04 -8.93
N ASN A 37 -17.29 10.77 -7.78
CA ASN A 37 -16.68 10.00 -6.69
C ASN A 37 -16.81 8.48 -6.87
N CYS A 38 -17.54 8.02 -7.90
CA CYS A 38 -17.74 6.60 -8.20
C CYS A 38 -16.64 6.10 -9.15
N ILE A 39 -15.87 5.11 -8.70
CA ILE A 39 -14.75 4.52 -9.43
C ILE A 39 -14.90 3.01 -9.41
N GLU A 40 -15.02 2.42 -10.60
CA GLU A 40 -15.43 1.03 -10.76
C GLU A 40 -14.56 0.27 -11.74
N GLN A 41 -14.48 -1.04 -11.55
CA GLN A 41 -13.77 -2.00 -12.39
C GLN A 41 -14.65 -3.24 -12.64
N SER A 42 -14.13 -4.16 -13.47
CA SER A 42 -14.75 -5.44 -13.77
C SER A 42 -13.85 -6.57 -13.31
N SER A 43 -14.38 -7.49 -12.50
CA SER A 43 -13.61 -8.64 -12.05
C SER A 43 -13.27 -9.57 -13.23
N THR A 44 -14.18 -9.70 -14.22
CA THR A 44 -13.93 -10.44 -15.47
C THR A 44 -12.76 -9.85 -16.27
N ASP A 45 -12.75 -8.53 -16.47
CA ASP A 45 -11.64 -7.84 -17.16
C ASP A 45 -10.31 -8.03 -16.42
N ILE A 46 -10.34 -7.90 -15.08
CA ILE A 46 -9.18 -8.13 -14.22
C ILE A 46 -8.62 -9.53 -14.41
N TRP A 47 -9.44 -10.58 -14.37
CA TRP A 47 -8.96 -11.95 -14.54
C TRP A 47 -8.38 -12.20 -15.93
N LEU A 48 -9.03 -11.69 -16.99
CA LEU A 48 -8.49 -11.79 -18.35
C LEU A 48 -7.13 -11.09 -18.47
N ALA A 49 -6.97 -9.93 -17.86
CA ALA A 49 -5.71 -9.20 -17.81
C ALA A 49 -4.62 -9.96 -17.03
N VAL A 50 -4.98 -10.60 -15.91
CA VAL A 50 -4.09 -11.49 -15.15
C VAL A 50 -3.63 -12.68 -15.98
N CYS A 51 -4.54 -13.33 -16.72
CA CYS A 51 -4.21 -14.43 -17.62
C CYS A 51 -3.27 -13.98 -18.75
N ALA A 52 -3.56 -12.83 -19.38
CA ALA A 52 -2.72 -12.27 -20.42
C ALA A 52 -1.31 -11.94 -19.91
N ALA A 53 -1.21 -11.26 -18.76
CA ALA A 53 0.06 -10.92 -18.13
C ALA A 53 0.86 -12.18 -17.76
N THR A 54 0.21 -13.19 -17.17
CA THR A 54 0.86 -14.46 -16.77
C THR A 54 1.47 -15.17 -17.98
N ARG A 55 0.70 -15.37 -19.05
CA ARG A 55 1.19 -16.04 -20.26
C ARG A 55 2.32 -15.27 -20.92
N ALA A 56 2.21 -13.95 -21.01
CA ALA A 56 3.26 -13.10 -21.55
C ALA A 56 4.54 -13.17 -20.72
N ALA A 57 4.43 -13.17 -19.38
CA ALA A 57 5.59 -13.30 -18.49
C ALA A 57 6.28 -14.66 -18.64
N CYS A 58 5.51 -15.75 -18.75
CA CYS A 58 6.06 -17.10 -18.99
C CYS A 58 6.77 -17.19 -20.34
N GLN A 59 6.15 -16.68 -21.41
CA GLN A 59 6.73 -16.64 -22.74
C GLN A 59 8.05 -15.84 -22.77
N LEU A 60 8.05 -14.65 -22.16
CA LEU A 60 9.26 -13.81 -22.08
C LEU A 60 10.37 -14.49 -21.28
N ALA A 61 10.02 -15.19 -20.20
CA ALA A 61 10.96 -15.92 -19.35
C ALA A 61 11.44 -17.23 -19.99
N ASN A 62 10.83 -17.67 -21.09
CA ASN A 62 11.06 -18.96 -21.73
C ASN A 62 10.88 -20.14 -20.74
N VAL A 63 9.79 -20.08 -19.97
CA VAL A 63 9.37 -21.13 -19.04
C VAL A 63 8.00 -21.67 -19.42
N SER A 64 7.79 -22.96 -19.19
CA SER A 64 6.50 -23.62 -19.37
C SER A 64 5.66 -23.55 -18.08
N GLY A 65 4.38 -23.89 -18.17
CA GLY A 65 3.52 -23.99 -16.99
C GLY A 65 4.00 -25.03 -15.97
N GLU A 66 4.68 -26.08 -16.43
CA GLU A 66 5.25 -27.15 -15.58
C GLU A 66 6.42 -26.66 -14.73
N ASP A 67 7.12 -25.60 -15.17
CA ASP A 67 8.23 -25.00 -14.43
C ASP A 67 7.74 -24.09 -13.28
N ILE A 68 6.44 -23.75 -13.26
CA ILE A 68 5.86 -22.86 -12.25
C ILE A 68 5.48 -23.66 -11.00
N ALA A 69 6.37 -23.62 -10.01
CA ALA A 69 6.18 -24.32 -8.74
C ALA A 69 5.04 -23.78 -7.85
N SER A 70 4.61 -22.53 -8.03
CA SER A 70 3.58 -21.89 -7.20
C SER A 70 3.09 -20.57 -7.78
N VAL A 71 1.93 -20.12 -7.31
CA VAL A 71 1.35 -18.81 -7.59
C VAL A 71 1.03 -18.09 -6.28
N GLY A 72 1.26 -16.77 -6.23
CA GLY A 72 0.69 -15.91 -5.20
C GLY A 72 0.14 -14.62 -5.80
N PHE A 73 -0.85 -14.05 -5.12
CA PHE A 73 -1.60 -12.89 -5.58
C PHE A 73 -1.46 -11.73 -4.59
N ALA A 74 -1.39 -10.53 -5.14
CA ALA A 74 -1.58 -9.28 -4.44
C ALA A 74 -2.46 -8.36 -5.26
N ALA A 75 -3.23 -7.49 -4.60
CA ALA A 75 -4.09 -6.54 -5.29
C ALA A 75 -4.38 -5.30 -4.44
N THR A 76 -4.91 -4.26 -5.08
CA THR A 76 -5.56 -3.15 -4.35
C THR A 76 -6.69 -3.68 -3.48
N CYS A 77 -6.99 -2.99 -2.37
CA CYS A 77 -8.11 -3.32 -1.48
C CYS A 77 -9.48 -2.89 -2.03
N SER A 78 -9.79 -3.30 -3.25
CA SER A 78 -11.06 -3.03 -3.92
C SER A 78 -12.12 -4.08 -3.53
N LEU A 79 -13.40 -3.73 -3.57
CA LEU A 79 -14.51 -4.59 -3.16
C LEU A 79 -15.14 -5.27 -4.38
N VAL A 80 -15.21 -6.59 -4.39
CA VAL A 80 -15.80 -7.40 -5.47
C VAL A 80 -17.12 -8.02 -5.01
N ALA A 81 -18.14 -7.93 -5.87
CA ALA A 81 -19.45 -8.54 -5.68
C ALA A 81 -19.70 -9.69 -6.68
N VAL A 82 -20.10 -10.86 -6.18
CA VAL A 82 -20.48 -12.01 -7.02
C VAL A 82 -21.72 -12.73 -6.51
N GLY A 83 -22.45 -13.36 -7.43
CA GLY A 83 -23.62 -14.20 -7.19
C GLY A 83 -23.25 -15.64 -6.77
N GLU A 84 -24.27 -16.47 -6.58
CA GLU A 84 -24.11 -17.86 -6.12
C GLU A 84 -23.35 -18.74 -7.13
N ASP A 85 -23.51 -18.46 -8.41
CA ASP A 85 -22.84 -19.10 -9.55
C ASP A 85 -21.54 -18.38 -9.97
N ASP A 86 -20.99 -17.54 -9.08
CA ASP A 86 -19.83 -16.67 -9.31
C ASP A 86 -20.03 -15.61 -10.41
N SER A 87 -21.26 -15.39 -10.86
CA SER A 87 -21.57 -14.32 -11.81
C SER A 87 -21.32 -12.92 -11.21
N PRO A 88 -20.81 -11.96 -11.99
CA PRO A 88 -20.65 -10.58 -11.54
C PRO A 88 -21.99 -9.94 -11.10
N VAL A 89 -22.02 -9.35 -9.90
CA VAL A 89 -23.18 -8.58 -9.41
C VAL A 89 -22.87 -7.09 -9.48
N THR A 90 -23.71 -6.32 -10.15
CA THR A 90 -23.42 -4.90 -10.38
C THR A 90 -23.32 -4.11 -9.07
N VAL A 91 -22.34 -3.23 -8.99
CA VAL A 91 -22.19 -2.21 -7.93
C VAL A 91 -22.36 -0.80 -8.50
N SER A 92 -22.92 -0.70 -9.70
CA SER A 92 -23.09 0.53 -10.47
C SER A 92 -24.56 0.93 -10.56
N TRP A 93 -24.83 2.24 -10.52
CA TRP A 93 -26.13 2.80 -10.87
C TRP A 93 -26.56 2.50 -12.31
N SER A 94 -25.61 2.20 -13.19
CA SER A 94 -25.89 1.85 -14.58
C SER A 94 -26.59 0.48 -14.74
N GLY A 95 -26.60 -0.35 -13.69
CA GLY A 95 -27.10 -1.72 -13.74
C GLY A 95 -26.24 -2.68 -14.58
N ASP A 96 -25.06 -2.24 -15.04
CA ASP A 96 -24.16 -3.09 -15.83
C ASP A 96 -23.50 -4.12 -14.91
N ALA A 97 -23.87 -5.39 -15.07
CA ALA A 97 -23.32 -6.49 -14.28
C ALA A 97 -21.79 -6.58 -14.35
N ARG A 98 -21.17 -6.12 -15.44
CA ARG A 98 -19.70 -6.13 -15.58
C ARG A 98 -19.02 -5.17 -14.62
N ARG A 99 -19.70 -4.10 -14.18
CA ARG A 99 -19.21 -3.12 -13.21
C ARG A 99 -19.52 -3.66 -11.80
N ASN A 100 -18.77 -4.67 -11.36
CA ASN A 100 -18.98 -5.40 -10.10
C ASN A 100 -17.86 -5.20 -9.06
N VAL A 101 -16.96 -4.24 -9.30
CA VAL A 101 -15.85 -3.91 -8.40
C VAL A 101 -15.93 -2.43 -8.01
N ILE A 102 -16.05 -2.13 -6.72
CA ILE A 102 -15.87 -0.77 -6.18
C ILE A 102 -14.38 -0.59 -5.88
N VAL A 103 -13.72 0.31 -6.60
CA VAL A 103 -12.25 0.48 -6.51
C VAL A 103 -11.86 1.07 -5.14
N TRP A 104 -10.66 0.77 -4.66
CA TRP A 104 -10.15 1.26 -3.37
C TRP A 104 -10.31 2.79 -3.20
N MET A 105 -10.00 3.58 -4.23
CA MET A 105 -10.06 5.04 -4.23
C MET A 105 -11.46 5.65 -4.45
N ASP A 106 -12.51 4.82 -4.48
CA ASP A 106 -13.89 5.28 -4.58
C ASP A 106 -14.35 5.93 -3.26
N HIS A 107 -14.94 7.13 -3.36
CA HIS A 107 -15.41 7.93 -2.22
C HIS A 107 -16.93 8.09 -2.19
N ARG A 108 -17.70 7.19 -2.80
CA ARG A 108 -19.17 7.24 -2.77
C ARG A 108 -19.76 7.10 -1.35
N ALA A 109 -19.02 6.46 -0.46
CA ALA A 109 -19.47 6.06 0.88
C ALA A 109 -19.04 7.02 2.01
N VAL A 110 -18.83 8.30 1.71
CA VAL A 110 -18.43 9.32 2.70
C VAL A 110 -19.48 9.45 3.82
N GLU A 111 -20.75 9.60 3.47
CA GLU A 111 -21.85 9.74 4.45
C GLU A 111 -21.96 8.50 5.36
N GLN A 112 -21.79 7.31 4.80
CA GLN A 112 -21.80 6.05 5.55
C GLN A 112 -20.59 5.96 6.49
N ALA A 113 -19.40 6.38 6.05
CA ALA A 113 -18.22 6.42 6.91
C ALA A 113 -18.41 7.38 8.09
N GLU A 114 -18.91 8.59 7.85
CA GLU A 114 -19.22 9.56 8.91
C GLU A 114 -20.23 9.01 9.93
N ARG A 115 -21.31 8.38 9.44
CA ARG A 115 -22.30 7.75 10.33
C ARG A 115 -21.70 6.59 11.12
N ILE A 116 -20.91 5.72 10.50
CA ILE A 116 -20.24 4.61 11.20
C ILE A 116 -19.32 5.14 12.30
N ASN A 117 -18.55 6.18 11.99
CA ASN A 117 -17.62 6.79 12.94
C ASN A 117 -18.33 7.44 14.13
N SER A 118 -19.59 7.89 13.96
CA SER A 118 -20.38 8.47 15.06
C SER A 118 -20.76 7.47 16.16
N TYR A 119 -20.75 6.16 15.88
CA TYR A 119 -21.05 5.12 16.88
C TYR A 119 -19.93 4.89 17.90
N ASN A 120 -18.71 5.38 17.64
CA ASN A 120 -17.56 5.23 18.54
C ASN A 120 -17.27 3.78 18.97
N SER A 121 -17.50 2.82 18.06
CA SER A 121 -17.28 1.40 18.35
C SER A 121 -15.80 1.12 18.69
N PRO A 122 -15.50 0.21 19.66
CA PRO A 122 -14.14 -0.14 20.01
C PRO A 122 -13.30 -0.68 18.84
N VAL A 123 -13.89 -1.19 17.76
CA VAL A 123 -13.11 -1.66 16.59
C VAL A 123 -12.45 -0.50 15.84
N LEU A 124 -13.00 0.71 15.93
CA LEU A 124 -12.50 1.91 15.23
C LEU A 124 -11.10 2.32 15.72
N GLN A 125 -10.73 1.95 16.95
CA GLN A 125 -9.39 2.23 17.49
C GLN A 125 -8.27 1.59 16.64
N TYR A 126 -8.56 0.49 15.93
CA TYR A 126 -7.62 -0.18 15.04
C TYR A 126 -7.49 0.51 13.68
N ALA A 127 -8.43 1.40 13.32
CA ALA A 127 -8.37 2.23 12.13
C ALA A 127 -7.83 3.64 12.45
N GLY A 128 -7.07 3.79 13.54
CA GLY A 128 -6.57 5.10 13.98
C GLY A 128 -7.66 6.03 14.54
N GLY A 129 -8.83 5.50 14.88
CA GLY A 129 -9.96 6.21 15.49
C GLY A 129 -11.16 6.39 14.56
N ALA A 130 -11.01 6.24 13.25
CA ALA A 130 -12.09 6.42 12.27
C ALA A 130 -11.88 5.56 11.01
N LEU A 131 -12.95 5.00 10.45
CA LEU A 131 -12.91 4.35 9.15
C LEU A 131 -12.88 5.39 8.02
N SER A 132 -12.08 5.10 7.01
CA SER A 132 -12.07 5.80 5.73
C SER A 132 -13.25 5.34 4.85
N PRO A 133 -13.84 6.20 4.01
CA PRO A 133 -14.80 5.77 2.98
C PRO A 133 -14.21 4.75 1.99
N GLU A 134 -12.89 4.63 1.92
CA GLU A 134 -12.17 3.66 1.09
C GLU A 134 -12.23 2.23 1.65
N MET A 135 -12.57 2.06 2.95
CA MET A 135 -12.68 0.75 3.60
C MET A 135 -14.02 0.06 3.30
N GLN A 136 -14.10 -1.25 3.56
CA GLN A 136 -15.22 -2.05 3.08
C GLN A 136 -16.56 -1.84 3.81
N PRO A 137 -16.62 -1.68 5.16
CA PRO A 137 -17.91 -1.50 5.83
C PRO A 137 -18.72 -0.28 5.34
N PRO A 138 -18.13 0.92 5.14
CA PRO A 138 -18.83 2.04 4.51
C PRO A 138 -19.37 1.70 3.11
N LYS A 139 -18.58 1.03 2.27
CA LYS A 139 -18.98 0.64 0.90
C LYS A 139 -20.13 -0.37 0.91
N LEU A 140 -20.09 -1.37 1.79
CA LEU A 140 -21.16 -2.34 1.96
C LEU A 140 -22.45 -1.66 2.41
N LEU A 141 -22.37 -0.76 3.39
CA LEU A 141 -23.52 0.00 3.86
C LEU A 141 -24.09 0.88 2.75
N TRP A 142 -23.22 1.51 1.94
CA TRP A 142 -23.66 2.29 0.79
C TRP A 142 -24.42 1.42 -0.22
N VAL A 143 -23.88 0.24 -0.58
CA VAL A 143 -24.57 -0.68 -1.51
C VAL A 143 -25.91 -1.13 -0.94
N LYS A 144 -25.96 -1.47 0.36
CA LYS A 144 -27.20 -1.90 1.02
C LYS A 144 -28.30 -0.85 1.00
N GLU A 145 -27.95 0.43 1.02
CA GLU A 145 -28.91 1.55 1.02
C GLU A 145 -29.31 2.01 -0.38
N ASN A 146 -28.40 1.86 -1.35
CA ASN A 146 -28.53 2.45 -2.67
C ASN A 146 -28.82 1.43 -3.78
N LEU A 147 -28.38 0.19 -3.61
CA LEU A 147 -28.46 -0.90 -4.58
C LEU A 147 -29.05 -2.16 -3.94
N ASN A 148 -30.26 -2.05 -3.39
CA ASN A 148 -30.92 -3.11 -2.62
C ASN A 148 -31.03 -4.44 -3.39
N GLU A 149 -31.29 -4.38 -4.70
CA GLU A 149 -31.35 -5.58 -5.55
C GLU A 149 -29.98 -6.28 -5.61
N SER A 150 -28.90 -5.53 -5.84
CA SER A 150 -27.52 -6.05 -5.81
C SER A 150 -27.17 -6.64 -4.44
N TRP A 151 -27.56 -5.96 -3.36
CA TRP A 151 -27.34 -6.47 -1.99
C TRP A 151 -28.03 -7.81 -1.74
N ALA A 152 -29.27 -7.96 -2.23
CA ALA A 152 -30.06 -9.17 -2.08
C ALA A 152 -29.44 -10.35 -2.87
N VAL A 153 -29.04 -10.14 -4.12
CA VAL A 153 -28.51 -11.20 -5.00
C VAL A 153 -27.02 -11.50 -4.79
N ALA A 154 -26.25 -10.58 -4.21
CA ALA A 154 -24.85 -10.81 -3.89
C ALA A 154 -24.72 -11.98 -2.91
N PHE A 155 -24.07 -13.05 -3.35
CA PHE A 155 -23.79 -14.21 -2.53
C PHE A 155 -22.48 -14.03 -1.76
N ARG A 156 -21.51 -13.31 -2.35
CA ARG A 156 -20.24 -12.98 -1.69
C ARG A 156 -19.80 -11.54 -1.96
N TRP A 157 -19.23 -10.98 -0.92
CA TRP A 157 -18.46 -9.74 -0.92
C TRP A 157 -17.03 -10.09 -0.55
N MET A 158 -16.08 -9.75 -1.41
CA MET A 158 -14.68 -10.12 -1.25
C MET A 158 -13.78 -8.92 -1.47
N ASP A 159 -12.66 -8.88 -0.75
CA ASP A 159 -11.56 -8.01 -1.16
C ASP A 159 -10.97 -8.57 -2.46
N LEU A 160 -10.45 -7.71 -3.35
CA LEU A 160 -9.98 -8.12 -4.67
C LEU A 160 -8.88 -9.19 -4.59
N SER A 161 -7.99 -9.10 -3.59
CA SER A 161 -6.98 -10.11 -3.34
C SER A 161 -7.59 -11.48 -3.03
N ASP A 162 -8.65 -11.53 -2.22
CA ASP A 162 -9.34 -12.77 -1.86
C ASP A 162 -10.14 -13.33 -3.04
N TRP A 163 -10.77 -12.46 -3.84
CA TRP A 163 -11.47 -12.87 -5.06
C TRP A 163 -10.53 -13.51 -6.08
N LEU A 164 -9.30 -13.00 -6.23
CA LEU A 164 -8.30 -13.60 -7.14
C LEU A 164 -7.92 -15.01 -6.70
N THR A 165 -7.68 -15.22 -5.39
CA THR A 165 -7.40 -16.56 -4.86
C THR A 165 -8.59 -17.50 -4.96
N TYR A 166 -9.80 -17.00 -4.69
CA TYR A 166 -11.04 -17.75 -4.87
C TYR A 166 -11.23 -18.16 -6.33
N ARG A 167 -11.11 -17.23 -7.28
CA ARG A 167 -11.22 -17.51 -8.73
C ARG A 167 -10.18 -18.49 -9.24
N ALA A 168 -9.01 -18.52 -8.60
CA ALA A 168 -7.93 -19.44 -8.93
C ALA A 168 -8.14 -20.85 -8.36
N THR A 169 -8.74 -20.99 -7.18
CA THR A 169 -8.71 -22.24 -6.38
C THR A 169 -10.08 -22.84 -6.05
N GLY A 170 -11.15 -22.05 -6.13
CA GLY A 170 -12.48 -22.39 -5.60
C GLY A 170 -12.56 -22.36 -4.06
N ASP A 171 -11.48 -22.01 -3.35
CA ASP A 171 -11.44 -21.93 -1.89
C ASP A 171 -11.93 -20.56 -1.41
N ASP A 172 -13.00 -20.55 -0.61
CA ASP A 172 -13.67 -19.35 -0.10
C ASP A 172 -13.00 -18.75 1.16
N THR A 173 -11.81 -19.22 1.50
CA THR A 173 -10.99 -18.69 2.58
C THR A 173 -10.51 -17.27 2.28
N ARG A 174 -10.60 -16.38 3.28
CA ARG A 174 -10.13 -14.98 3.22
C ARG A 174 -8.72 -14.84 3.76
N SER A 175 -8.01 -13.82 3.29
CA SER A 175 -6.75 -13.40 3.88
C SER A 175 -6.96 -12.69 5.21
N LEU A 176 -6.12 -13.00 6.20
CA LEU A 176 -6.06 -12.25 7.44
C LEU A 176 -5.64 -10.79 7.20
N CYS A 177 -4.86 -10.52 6.15
CA CYS A 177 -4.45 -9.17 5.78
C CYS A 177 -5.64 -8.30 5.37
N THR A 178 -6.43 -8.77 4.40
CA THR A 178 -7.57 -8.01 3.86
C THR A 178 -8.59 -7.75 4.96
N THR A 179 -9.02 -8.81 5.64
CA THR A 179 -10.06 -8.76 6.67
C THR A 179 -9.67 -7.86 7.85
N VAL A 180 -8.45 -7.98 8.38
CA VAL A 180 -8.02 -7.16 9.53
C VAL A 180 -7.86 -5.69 9.13
N CYS A 181 -7.23 -5.41 7.99
CA CYS A 181 -6.89 -4.05 7.62
C CYS A 181 -8.09 -3.24 7.10
N LYS A 182 -9.08 -3.88 6.45
CA LYS A 182 -10.13 -3.18 5.68
C LYS A 182 -11.56 -3.61 6.01
N TRP A 183 -11.74 -4.67 6.80
CA TRP A 183 -13.07 -5.21 7.18
C TRP A 183 -13.30 -5.24 8.70
N THR A 184 -12.46 -4.57 9.49
CA THR A 184 -12.57 -4.51 10.97
C THR A 184 -12.50 -5.87 11.68
N TYR A 185 -11.96 -6.90 11.03
CA TYR A 185 -11.76 -8.21 11.66
C TYR A 185 -10.66 -8.14 12.74
N LEU A 186 -10.95 -8.68 13.92
CA LEU A 186 -10.03 -8.70 15.05
C LEU A 186 -9.12 -9.93 14.99
N GLY A 187 -8.08 -9.86 14.15
CA GLY A 187 -7.20 -11.00 13.89
C GLY A 187 -6.60 -11.66 15.15
N HIS A 188 -6.30 -10.86 16.17
CA HIS A 188 -5.75 -11.34 17.45
C HIS A 188 -6.68 -12.29 18.23
N ALA A 189 -7.95 -12.43 17.85
CA ALA A 189 -8.83 -13.48 18.38
C ALA A 189 -8.26 -14.89 18.16
N HIS A 190 -7.51 -15.11 17.07
CA HIS A 190 -6.84 -16.39 16.82
C HIS A 190 -5.73 -16.71 17.84
N MET A 191 -5.12 -15.70 18.48
CA MET A 191 -4.10 -15.93 19.53
C MET A 191 -4.68 -16.74 20.70
N GLN A 192 -5.92 -16.45 21.08
CA GLN A 192 -6.59 -17.12 22.19
C GLN A 192 -6.94 -18.57 21.82
N GLN A 193 -7.34 -18.81 20.57
CA GLN A 193 -7.65 -20.15 20.08
C GLN A 193 -6.41 -21.04 19.96
N MET A 194 -5.28 -20.50 19.48
CA MET A 194 -4.01 -21.24 19.40
C MET A 194 -3.52 -21.75 20.76
N ASN A 195 -3.79 -21.01 21.83
CA ASN A 195 -3.44 -21.41 23.20
C ASN A 195 -4.40 -22.47 23.79
N MET A 196 -5.65 -22.55 23.30
CA MET A 196 -6.68 -23.43 23.88
C MET A 196 -6.87 -24.74 23.14
N LYS A 197 -6.57 -24.81 21.84
CA LYS A 197 -6.72 -26.01 21.02
C LYS A 197 -5.51 -26.18 20.12
N ASN A 198 -4.97 -27.40 20.09
CA ASN A 198 -3.90 -27.82 19.18
C ASN A 198 -4.40 -27.94 17.72
N THR A 199 -5.29 -27.05 17.29
CA THR A 199 -5.98 -27.09 16.01
C THR A 199 -5.69 -25.81 15.24
N LYS A 200 -5.04 -25.96 14.07
CA LYS A 200 -4.92 -24.96 13.02
C LYS A 200 -6.27 -24.72 12.30
N ALA A 201 -7.37 -24.63 13.05
CA ALA A 201 -8.68 -24.38 12.46
C ALA A 201 -8.69 -22.93 11.94
N MET A 202 -8.96 -22.77 10.65
CA MET A 202 -9.02 -21.46 9.98
C MET A 202 -10.37 -20.79 10.16
N ASP A 203 -11.20 -21.29 11.08
CA ASP A 203 -12.53 -20.76 11.35
C ASP A 203 -12.45 -19.28 11.75
N ALA A 204 -13.25 -18.45 11.10
CA ALA A 204 -13.35 -17.04 11.42
C ALA A 204 -13.88 -16.86 12.85
N CYS A 205 -13.12 -16.16 13.69
CA CYS A 205 -13.44 -15.92 15.10
C CYS A 205 -13.23 -14.46 15.55
N GLY A 206 -12.80 -13.58 14.64
CA GLY A 206 -12.52 -12.17 14.90
C GLY A 206 -13.59 -11.19 14.40
N TRP A 207 -14.74 -11.67 13.90
CA TRP A 207 -15.84 -10.77 13.55
C TRP A 207 -16.52 -10.25 14.84
N ASP A 208 -16.81 -8.95 14.88
CA ASP A 208 -17.47 -8.31 16.02
C ASP A 208 -18.98 -8.12 15.73
N ASP A 209 -19.80 -9.00 16.29
CA ASP A 209 -21.26 -9.03 16.07
C ASP A 209 -21.92 -7.68 16.42
N VAL A 210 -21.46 -7.05 17.51
CA VAL A 210 -22.02 -5.79 18.01
C VAL A 210 -21.79 -4.68 16.98
N PHE A 211 -20.55 -4.54 16.50
CA PHE A 211 -20.20 -3.56 15.48
C PHE A 211 -21.06 -3.71 14.22
N TRP A 212 -21.14 -4.92 13.65
CA TRP A 212 -21.90 -5.13 12.40
C TRP A 212 -23.40 -4.90 12.57
N GLN A 213 -23.97 -5.22 13.75
CA GLN A 213 -25.35 -4.90 14.08
C GLN A 213 -25.58 -3.38 14.20
N GLU A 214 -24.73 -2.68 14.95
CA GLU A 214 -24.83 -1.23 15.20
C GLU A 214 -24.75 -0.40 13.91
N VAL A 215 -23.87 -0.78 12.97
CA VAL A 215 -23.69 -0.06 11.70
C VAL A 215 -24.77 -0.35 10.66
N GLY A 216 -25.79 -1.15 10.98
CA GLY A 216 -26.89 -1.46 10.07
C GLY A 216 -26.60 -2.60 9.09
N LEU A 217 -25.60 -3.43 9.37
CA LEU A 217 -25.18 -4.60 8.57
C LEU A 217 -25.37 -5.93 9.32
N GLY A 218 -26.35 -5.97 10.24
CA GLY A 218 -26.63 -7.12 11.10
C GLY A 218 -27.07 -8.39 10.35
N ASP A 219 -27.55 -8.27 9.11
CA ASP A 219 -27.86 -9.41 8.23
C ASP A 219 -26.62 -10.24 7.87
N LEU A 220 -25.42 -9.64 7.91
CA LEU A 220 -24.17 -10.40 7.81
C LEU A 220 -23.95 -11.30 9.03
N VAL A 221 -24.35 -10.86 10.22
CA VAL A 221 -24.28 -11.64 11.47
C VAL A 221 -25.32 -12.76 11.44
N GLU A 222 -26.55 -12.46 11.06
CA GLU A 222 -27.64 -13.45 10.91
C GLU A 222 -27.29 -14.53 9.88
N GLY A 223 -26.63 -14.15 8.78
CA GLY A 223 -26.09 -15.07 7.77
C GLY A 223 -24.81 -15.80 8.21
N HIS A 224 -24.39 -15.70 9.48
CA HIS A 224 -23.16 -16.25 10.02
C HIS A 224 -21.92 -15.92 9.18
N TYR A 225 -21.85 -14.67 8.70
CA TYR A 225 -20.76 -14.13 7.89
C TYR A 225 -20.52 -14.87 6.57
N ALA A 226 -21.50 -15.67 6.08
CA ALA A 226 -21.34 -16.45 4.84
C ALA A 226 -20.96 -15.58 3.64
N LYS A 227 -21.51 -14.36 3.55
CA LYS A 227 -21.22 -13.44 2.44
C LYS A 227 -19.83 -12.83 2.50
N ILE A 228 -19.21 -12.71 3.68
CA ILE A 228 -17.93 -11.97 3.85
C ILE A 228 -16.75 -12.88 4.22
N GLY A 229 -17.00 -14.11 4.65
CA GLY A 229 -15.98 -15.13 4.89
C GLY A 229 -16.13 -15.83 6.25
N LYS A 230 -16.20 -17.16 6.20
CA LYS A 230 -16.22 -18.05 7.38
C LYS A 230 -14.87 -18.66 7.73
N SER A 231 -13.90 -18.54 6.83
CA SER A 231 -12.55 -19.05 6.97
C SER A 231 -11.56 -17.92 6.71
N VAL A 232 -10.53 -17.79 7.55
CA VAL A 232 -9.48 -16.77 7.46
C VAL A 232 -8.11 -17.41 7.65
N ALA A 233 -7.17 -17.11 6.75
CA ALA A 233 -5.83 -17.71 6.72
C ALA A 233 -4.71 -16.69 6.92
N PHE A 234 -3.60 -17.17 7.48
CA PHE A 234 -2.34 -16.43 7.43
C PHE A 234 -1.85 -16.24 5.99
N PRO A 235 -1.16 -15.13 5.69
CA PRO A 235 -0.53 -14.92 4.39
C PRO A 235 0.35 -16.11 3.98
N GLY A 236 0.20 -16.56 2.73
CA GLY A 236 0.96 -17.69 2.17
C GLY A 236 0.45 -19.08 2.57
N HIS A 237 -0.61 -19.18 3.38
CA HIS A 237 -1.29 -20.47 3.62
C HIS A 237 -1.75 -21.09 2.30
N SER A 238 -1.60 -22.41 2.15
CA SER A 238 -2.00 -23.10 0.91
C SER A 238 -3.51 -23.21 0.80
N LEU A 239 -4.07 -22.71 -0.30
CA LEU A 239 -5.52 -22.67 -0.54
C LEU A 239 -5.98 -23.81 -1.45
N GLY A 240 -7.10 -24.44 -1.08
CA GLY A 240 -7.70 -25.56 -1.78
C GLY A 240 -6.70 -26.67 -2.11
N ALA A 241 -6.82 -27.22 -3.31
CA ALA A 241 -5.84 -28.14 -3.88
C ALA A 241 -4.82 -27.43 -4.81
N GLY A 242 -4.73 -26.09 -4.73
CA GLY A 242 -4.03 -25.26 -5.73
C GLY A 242 -4.96 -24.78 -6.85
N LEU A 243 -4.39 -24.47 -8.02
CA LEU A 243 -5.16 -24.03 -9.18
C LEU A 243 -6.19 -25.08 -9.60
N THR A 244 -7.43 -24.64 -9.85
CA THR A 244 -8.45 -25.47 -10.51
C THR A 244 -8.04 -25.77 -11.96
N GLY A 245 -8.57 -26.85 -12.55
CA GLY A 245 -8.33 -27.15 -13.97
C GLY A 245 -8.67 -25.99 -14.91
N THR A 246 -9.77 -25.27 -14.66
CA THR A 246 -10.17 -24.08 -15.43
C THR A 246 -9.17 -22.94 -15.27
N ALA A 247 -8.82 -22.57 -14.04
CA ALA A 247 -7.88 -21.48 -13.80
C ALA A 247 -6.48 -21.79 -14.36
N ALA A 248 -6.01 -23.04 -14.20
CA ALA A 248 -4.76 -23.51 -14.77
C ALA A 248 -4.75 -23.39 -16.30
N GLN A 249 -5.81 -23.86 -16.96
CA GLN A 249 -5.96 -23.73 -18.40
C GLN A 249 -5.93 -22.28 -18.86
N GLU A 250 -6.64 -21.37 -18.17
CA GLU A 250 -6.73 -19.94 -18.50
C GLU A 250 -5.41 -19.18 -18.28
N LEU A 251 -4.67 -19.52 -17.22
CA LEU A 251 -3.35 -18.97 -16.90
C LEU A 251 -2.23 -19.57 -17.77
N GLY A 252 -2.44 -20.76 -18.34
CA GLY A 252 -1.41 -21.52 -19.06
C GLY A 252 -0.45 -22.27 -18.12
N LEU A 253 -0.96 -22.75 -16.99
CA LEU A 253 -0.23 -23.43 -15.92
C LEU A 253 -0.77 -24.84 -15.69
N CYS A 254 -0.22 -25.57 -14.72
CA CYS A 254 -0.69 -26.91 -14.34
C CYS A 254 -1.82 -26.84 -13.31
N GLU A 255 -2.80 -27.73 -13.44
CA GLU A 255 -3.79 -27.96 -12.39
C GLU A 255 -3.07 -28.42 -11.10
N GLY A 256 -3.54 -27.93 -9.96
CA GLY A 256 -2.95 -28.22 -8.67
C GLY A 256 -1.67 -27.44 -8.34
N THR A 257 -1.21 -26.52 -9.20
CA THR A 257 -0.11 -25.61 -8.82
C THR A 257 -0.49 -24.87 -7.52
N PRO A 258 0.31 -24.93 -6.45
CA PRO A 258 -0.01 -24.34 -5.16
C PRO A 258 -0.30 -22.83 -5.24
N VAL A 259 -1.34 -22.40 -4.54
CA VAL A 259 -1.73 -21.00 -4.40
C VAL A 259 -1.68 -20.59 -2.93
N GLY A 260 -0.97 -19.50 -2.64
CA GLY A 260 -0.91 -18.94 -1.28
C GLY A 260 -2.01 -17.92 -1.02
N ALA A 261 -2.54 -17.90 0.21
CA ALA A 261 -3.43 -16.84 0.67
C ALA A 261 -2.80 -15.47 0.47
N ALA A 262 -3.58 -14.56 -0.13
CA ALA A 262 -3.08 -13.31 -0.71
C ALA A 262 -2.76 -12.23 0.33
N LEU A 263 -2.18 -11.12 -0.14
CA LEU A 263 -2.01 -9.88 0.61
C LEU A 263 -2.54 -8.69 -0.20
N ILE A 264 -2.88 -7.60 0.49
CA ILE A 264 -3.03 -6.29 -0.17
C ILE A 264 -1.67 -5.91 -0.79
N ASP A 265 -1.68 -5.24 -1.95
CA ASP A 265 -0.50 -4.84 -2.73
C ASP A 265 0.62 -4.18 -1.90
N ALA A 266 0.28 -3.20 -1.06
CA ALA A 266 1.25 -2.55 -0.17
C ALA A 266 1.89 -3.55 0.79
N HIS A 267 1.11 -4.47 1.36
CA HIS A 267 1.56 -5.46 2.34
C HIS A 267 2.45 -6.53 1.67
N ALA A 268 2.10 -6.93 0.45
CA ALA A 268 2.97 -7.75 -0.40
C ALA A 268 4.29 -7.02 -0.69
N GLY A 269 4.25 -5.73 -1.02
CA GLY A 269 5.44 -4.90 -1.15
C GLY A 269 6.30 -4.87 0.14
N GLY A 270 5.64 -4.89 1.31
CA GLY A 270 6.26 -5.00 2.63
C GLY A 270 7.09 -6.26 2.82
N ILE A 271 6.47 -7.43 2.67
CA ILE A 271 7.19 -8.72 2.77
C ILE A 271 8.18 -8.90 1.61
N GLY A 272 7.93 -8.25 0.47
CA GLY A 272 8.82 -8.20 -0.69
C GLY A 272 10.10 -7.39 -0.47
N VAL A 273 10.26 -6.69 0.66
CA VAL A 273 11.49 -5.95 0.97
C VAL A 273 11.97 -5.99 2.42
N ILE A 274 11.14 -6.30 3.42
CA ILE A 274 11.48 -6.02 4.83
C ILE A 274 12.76 -6.73 5.31
N GLU A 275 13.16 -7.85 4.69
CA GLU A 275 14.42 -8.57 4.94
C GLU A 275 15.56 -8.21 3.96
N SER A 276 15.40 -7.22 3.08
CA SER A 276 16.44 -6.73 2.15
C SER A 276 17.50 -5.87 2.86
N VAL A 277 18.13 -6.39 3.91
CA VAL A 277 19.20 -5.71 4.66
C VAL A 277 20.59 -6.31 4.36
N PRO A 278 21.68 -5.51 4.38
CA PRO A 278 23.05 -6.02 4.22
C PRO A 278 23.40 -7.10 5.25
N SER A 279 24.21 -8.09 4.86
CA SER A 279 24.60 -9.22 5.71
C SER A 279 25.30 -8.79 7.01
N SER A 280 25.95 -7.62 7.03
CA SER A 280 26.56 -7.03 8.22
C SER A 280 25.55 -6.70 9.33
N ASN A 281 24.27 -6.59 8.99
CA ASN A 281 23.18 -6.21 9.90
C ASN A 281 22.32 -7.41 10.32
N ILE A 282 22.71 -8.64 9.93
CA ILE A 282 22.00 -9.87 10.28
C ILE A 282 22.49 -10.36 11.64
N LYS A 283 21.63 -10.29 12.66
CA LYS A 283 21.89 -10.85 13.99
C LYS A 283 21.78 -12.38 13.99
N SER A 284 22.51 -13.06 14.88
CA SER A 284 22.67 -14.52 14.83
C SER A 284 21.53 -15.29 15.52
N GLN A 285 20.88 -14.72 16.56
CA GLN A 285 19.81 -15.39 17.30
C GLN A 285 18.40 -15.08 16.75
N GLU A 286 17.43 -15.95 17.03
CA GLU A 286 16.06 -15.85 16.47
C GLU A 286 15.23 -14.73 17.10
N GLU A 287 15.29 -14.57 18.43
CA GLU A 287 14.69 -13.42 19.13
C GLU A 287 15.28 -12.09 18.66
N GLU A 288 16.60 -12.07 18.46
CA GLU A 288 17.31 -10.92 17.89
C GLU A 288 16.88 -10.60 16.45
N LYS A 289 16.51 -11.61 15.65
CA LYS A 289 16.00 -11.43 14.28
C LYS A 289 14.59 -10.83 14.27
N MET A 290 13.70 -11.31 15.15
CA MET A 290 12.36 -10.73 15.27
C MET A 290 12.39 -9.31 15.83
N GLU A 291 13.29 -9.04 16.78
CA GLU A 291 13.55 -7.67 17.22
C GLU A 291 14.09 -6.82 16.06
N ALA A 292 15.01 -7.33 15.25
CA ALA A 292 15.58 -6.57 14.12
C ALA A 292 14.54 -6.15 13.06
N LEU A 293 13.46 -6.92 12.85
CA LEU A 293 12.35 -6.50 11.99
C LEU A 293 11.60 -5.29 12.57
N CYS A 294 11.50 -5.17 13.90
CA CYS A 294 10.79 -4.08 14.57
C CYS A 294 11.54 -2.73 14.51
N HIS A 295 12.80 -2.73 14.05
CA HIS A 295 13.61 -1.53 13.81
C HIS A 295 13.46 -0.98 12.38
N ARG A 296 12.67 -1.65 11.55
CA ARG A 296 12.53 -1.34 10.12
C ARG A 296 11.15 -0.76 9.83
N MET A 297 11.12 0.25 8.97
CA MET A 297 9.88 0.72 8.35
C MET A 297 10.00 0.63 6.83
N VAL A 298 8.99 0.02 6.21
CA VAL A 298 8.88 -0.08 4.76
C VAL A 298 8.07 1.09 4.21
N LEU A 299 8.65 1.80 3.25
CA LEU A 299 8.01 2.83 2.44
C LEU A 299 7.58 2.21 1.10
N VAL A 300 6.29 1.98 0.93
CA VAL A 300 5.73 1.53 -0.36
C VAL A 300 5.32 2.77 -1.13
N CYS A 301 6.19 3.24 -2.03
CA CYS A 301 6.07 4.55 -2.65
C CYS A 301 5.39 4.47 -4.02
N GLY A 302 4.31 5.22 -4.22
CA GLY A 302 3.59 5.32 -5.49
C GLY A 302 2.87 6.66 -5.61
N THR A 303 1.63 6.63 -6.12
CA THR A 303 0.72 7.80 -6.14
C THR A 303 0.55 8.39 -4.73
N SER A 304 0.39 7.50 -3.75
CA SER A 304 0.50 7.72 -2.31
C SER A 304 1.68 6.90 -1.76
N THR A 305 2.03 7.09 -0.49
CA THR A 305 3.04 6.26 0.19
C THR A 305 2.46 5.63 1.45
N CYS A 306 2.61 4.32 1.61
CA CYS A 306 2.31 3.61 2.86
C CYS A 306 3.60 3.40 3.67
N HIS A 307 3.49 3.57 4.99
CA HIS A 307 4.58 3.47 5.96
C HIS A 307 4.29 2.31 6.91
N MET A 308 4.87 1.14 6.64
CA MET A 308 4.55 -0.08 7.36
C MET A 308 5.68 -0.44 8.33
N ALA A 309 5.34 -0.62 9.60
CA ALA A 309 6.27 -1.11 10.61
C ALA A 309 5.60 -2.23 11.41
N VAL A 310 6.41 -3.18 11.88
CA VAL A 310 5.93 -4.30 12.69
C VAL A 310 6.44 -4.20 14.13
N ALA A 311 5.67 -4.70 15.08
CA ALA A 311 6.03 -4.78 16.49
C ALA A 311 5.61 -6.12 17.08
N GLN A 312 6.34 -6.59 18.10
CA GLN A 312 5.94 -7.78 18.86
C GLN A 312 4.74 -7.50 19.77
N ASN A 313 4.66 -6.27 20.29
CA ASN A 313 3.61 -5.85 21.21
C ASN A 313 2.53 -5.05 20.49
N LYS A 314 1.30 -5.12 21.03
CA LYS A 314 0.17 -4.31 20.59
C LYS A 314 0.40 -2.85 21.00
N ILE A 315 0.61 -1.96 20.03
CA ILE A 315 0.86 -0.53 20.25
C ILE A 315 -0.15 0.29 19.46
N PHE A 316 -0.97 1.08 20.15
CA PHE A 316 -1.86 2.06 19.52
C PHE A 316 -1.13 3.39 19.34
N ILE A 317 -1.18 3.92 18.11
CA ILE A 317 -0.52 5.17 17.75
C ILE A 317 -1.58 6.10 17.15
N PRO A 318 -1.91 7.23 17.81
CA PRO A 318 -2.93 8.14 17.29
C PRO A 318 -2.62 8.60 15.87
N GLY A 319 -3.64 8.61 14.99
CA GLY A 319 -3.51 9.03 13.59
C GLY A 319 -2.73 8.08 12.68
N VAL A 320 -2.51 6.84 13.13
CA VAL A 320 -1.87 5.78 12.35
C VAL A 320 -2.74 4.52 12.44
N TRP A 321 -2.92 3.81 11.33
CA TRP A 321 -3.73 2.59 11.32
C TRP A 321 -2.99 1.41 11.98
N GLY A 322 -3.77 0.45 12.48
CA GLY A 322 -3.29 -0.65 13.30
C GLY A 322 -3.45 -0.37 14.80
N PRO A 323 -2.92 -1.24 15.66
CA PRO A 323 -2.05 -2.37 15.34
C PRO A 323 -2.86 -3.57 14.81
N PHE A 324 -2.51 -4.05 13.63
CA PHE A 324 -3.14 -5.18 12.94
C PHE A 324 -2.33 -6.46 13.15
N TRP A 325 -2.84 -7.39 13.96
CA TRP A 325 -2.12 -8.63 14.25
C TRP A 325 -2.04 -9.55 13.03
N SER A 326 -0.83 -10.00 12.71
CA SER A 326 -0.50 -10.94 11.62
C SER A 326 -0.98 -10.51 10.23
N ALA A 327 -1.21 -9.21 10.02
CA ALA A 327 -1.73 -8.68 8.75
C ALA A 327 -0.69 -8.55 7.64
N MET A 328 0.61 -8.66 7.95
CA MET A 328 1.69 -8.65 6.96
C MET A 328 2.74 -9.72 7.27
N VAL A 329 3.39 -9.63 8.42
CA VAL A 329 4.30 -10.67 8.92
C VAL A 329 3.57 -11.48 10.00
N PRO A 330 3.47 -12.82 9.86
CA PRO A 330 2.80 -13.67 10.84
C PRO A 330 3.33 -13.43 12.26
N GLU A 331 2.41 -13.43 13.22
CA GLU A 331 2.66 -13.28 14.67
C GLU A 331 3.17 -11.89 15.11
N LEU A 332 3.30 -10.92 14.20
CA LEU A 332 3.65 -9.54 14.53
C LEU A 332 2.46 -8.60 14.32
N TRP A 333 2.43 -7.51 15.08
CA TRP A 333 1.48 -6.42 14.94
C TRP A 333 1.96 -5.42 13.90
N LEU A 334 1.18 -5.21 12.85
CA LEU A 334 1.44 -4.22 11.82
C LEU A 334 0.86 -2.85 12.21
N THR A 335 1.66 -1.82 12.08
CA THR A 335 1.24 -0.41 12.07
C THR A 335 1.37 0.12 10.65
N GLU A 336 0.32 0.76 10.14
CA GLU A 336 0.24 1.30 8.77
C GLU A 336 -0.01 2.83 8.83
N GLY A 337 1.05 3.61 8.66
CA GLY A 337 0.94 5.03 8.37
C GLY A 337 0.78 5.28 6.87
N GLY A 338 0.44 6.51 6.49
CA GLY A 338 0.54 6.88 5.09
C GLY A 338 0.47 8.37 4.80
N GLN A 339 0.83 8.69 3.56
CA GLN A 339 0.71 10.00 2.96
C GLN A 339 -0.20 9.89 1.73
N SER A 340 -1.35 10.54 1.76
CA SER A 340 -2.41 10.39 0.75
C SER A 340 -1.98 10.80 -0.67
N ALA A 341 -1.04 11.73 -0.80
CA ALA A 341 -0.48 12.15 -2.07
C ALA A 341 1.04 12.34 -1.94
N THR A 342 1.80 11.54 -2.69
CA THR A 342 3.27 11.68 -2.80
C THR A 342 3.67 11.79 -4.27
N GLY A 343 3.51 10.72 -5.04
CA GLY A 343 3.71 10.73 -6.48
C GLY A 343 2.72 11.66 -7.16
N ALA A 344 1.44 11.57 -6.79
CA ALA A 344 0.39 12.47 -7.31
C ALA A 344 0.68 13.95 -6.98
N LEU A 345 1.30 14.25 -5.84
CA LEU A 345 1.65 15.62 -5.49
C LEU A 345 2.80 16.14 -6.37
N LEU A 346 3.80 15.31 -6.63
CA LEU A 346 4.89 15.64 -7.55
C LEU A 346 4.37 15.83 -8.97
N ASP A 347 3.56 14.90 -9.47
CA ASP A 347 2.91 15.00 -10.78
C ASP A 347 2.08 16.29 -10.85
N HIS A 348 1.22 16.55 -9.86
CA HIS A 348 0.36 17.73 -9.81
C HIS A 348 1.15 19.04 -9.86
N LEU A 349 2.18 19.21 -9.03
CA LEU A 349 2.95 20.45 -9.00
C LEU A 349 3.83 20.63 -10.24
N VAL A 350 4.36 19.54 -10.80
CA VAL A 350 5.18 19.60 -12.00
C VAL A 350 4.34 19.86 -13.23
N GLU A 351 3.28 19.08 -13.45
CA GLU A 351 2.45 19.14 -14.67
C GLU A 351 1.66 20.44 -14.79
N ASN A 352 1.29 21.08 -13.67
CA ASN A 352 0.58 22.36 -13.69
C ASN A 352 1.51 23.58 -13.87
N HIS A 353 2.82 23.38 -13.96
CA HIS A 353 3.75 24.49 -14.22
C HIS A 353 3.85 24.82 -15.71
N VAL A 354 3.89 26.11 -16.06
CA VAL A 354 3.84 26.59 -17.46
C VAL A 354 4.93 26.01 -18.37
N VAL A 355 6.12 25.73 -17.82
CA VAL A 355 7.23 25.15 -18.60
C VAL A 355 7.18 23.63 -18.74
N ALA A 356 6.27 22.94 -18.06
CA ALA A 356 6.24 21.48 -18.02
C ALA A 356 6.12 20.81 -19.39
N PRO A 357 5.27 21.27 -20.34
CA PRO A 357 5.21 20.66 -21.67
C PRO A 357 6.53 20.77 -22.44
N LEU A 358 7.25 21.88 -22.30
CA LEU A 358 8.55 22.09 -22.93
C LEU A 358 9.60 21.13 -22.36
N LEU A 359 9.64 20.99 -21.04
CA LEU A 359 10.58 20.08 -20.37
C LEU A 359 10.24 18.62 -20.64
N ALA A 360 8.96 18.25 -20.71
CA ALA A 360 8.52 16.91 -21.08
C ALA A 360 9.03 16.52 -22.48
N ASN A 361 8.91 17.43 -23.46
CA ASN A 361 9.45 17.22 -24.80
C ASN A 361 10.98 17.05 -24.79
N ARG A 362 11.70 17.86 -24.00
CA ARG A 362 13.16 17.76 -23.84
C ARG A 362 13.59 16.45 -23.18
N ALA A 363 12.86 16.02 -22.15
CA ALA A 363 13.11 14.75 -21.46
C ALA A 363 12.89 13.56 -22.40
N ALA A 364 11.78 13.59 -23.16
CA ALA A 364 11.49 12.59 -24.18
C ALA A 364 12.56 12.53 -25.27
N SER A 365 13.07 13.67 -25.76
CA SER A 365 14.15 13.68 -26.76
C SER A 365 15.48 13.12 -26.24
N GLN A 366 15.66 13.06 -24.92
CA GLN A 366 16.84 12.49 -24.25
C GLN A 366 16.59 11.06 -23.73
N ASN A 367 15.39 10.51 -23.95
CA ASN A 367 14.97 9.21 -23.40
C ASN A 367 15.15 9.10 -21.88
N ILE A 368 14.83 10.18 -21.16
CA ILE A 368 14.81 10.24 -19.69
C ILE A 368 13.44 10.70 -19.20
N SER A 369 13.15 10.45 -17.92
CA SER A 369 11.94 11.00 -17.30
C SER A 369 12.07 12.51 -17.07
N LEU A 370 10.93 13.20 -16.98
CA LEU A 370 10.90 14.61 -16.58
C LEU A 370 11.56 14.82 -15.21
N TYR A 371 11.38 13.88 -14.29
CA TYR A 371 12.00 13.91 -12.96
C TYR A 371 13.52 13.80 -13.00
N GLU A 372 14.06 12.92 -13.87
CA GLU A 372 15.51 12.80 -14.08
C GLU A 372 16.08 14.10 -14.69
N LEU A 373 15.35 14.73 -15.62
CA LEU A 373 15.74 16.04 -16.15
C LEU A 373 15.78 17.11 -15.05
N LEU A 374 14.73 17.18 -14.21
CA LEU A 374 14.69 18.12 -13.07
C LEU A 374 15.82 17.87 -12.07
N ASN A 375 16.13 16.60 -11.77
CA ASN A 375 17.26 16.23 -10.91
C ASN A 375 18.59 16.76 -11.48
N ARG A 376 18.84 16.60 -12.79
CA ARG A 376 20.05 17.12 -13.45
C ARG A 376 20.09 18.65 -13.44
N THR A 377 18.95 19.30 -13.65
CA THR A 377 18.85 20.77 -13.57
C THR A 377 19.22 21.26 -12.17
N LEU A 378 18.76 20.59 -11.11
CA LEU A 378 19.15 20.91 -9.73
C LEU A 378 20.66 20.74 -9.50
N GLU A 379 21.27 19.66 -10.00
CA GLU A 379 22.72 19.46 -9.89
C GLU A 379 23.51 20.57 -10.63
N SER A 380 23.10 20.94 -11.85
CA SER A 380 23.70 22.04 -12.61
C SER A 380 23.58 23.36 -11.86
N MET A 381 22.40 23.67 -11.33
CA MET A 381 22.15 24.87 -10.54
C MET A 381 23.04 24.94 -9.31
N ALA A 382 23.15 23.83 -8.56
CA ALA A 382 24.00 23.75 -7.38
C ALA A 382 25.47 24.02 -7.72
N HIS A 383 25.96 23.50 -8.84
CA HIS A 383 27.32 23.75 -9.31
C HIS A 383 27.52 25.20 -9.76
N GLU A 384 26.60 25.77 -10.56
CA GLU A 384 26.66 27.14 -11.07
C GLU A 384 26.76 28.19 -9.96
N ILE A 385 26.00 28.02 -8.87
CA ILE A 385 25.98 28.98 -7.76
C ILE A 385 26.91 28.58 -6.60
N GLN A 386 27.68 27.49 -6.75
CA GLN A 386 28.52 26.91 -5.70
C GLN A 386 27.74 26.67 -4.40
N ALA A 387 26.53 26.11 -4.52
CA ALA A 387 25.70 25.78 -3.37
C ALA A 387 26.45 24.76 -2.48
N PRO A 388 26.34 24.86 -1.14
CA PRO A 388 27.03 23.94 -0.23
C PRO A 388 26.57 22.49 -0.42
N PHE A 389 25.31 22.28 -0.81
CA PHE A 389 24.72 20.99 -1.17
C PHE A 389 23.41 21.23 -1.94
N VAL A 390 22.99 20.29 -2.79
CA VAL A 390 21.79 20.42 -3.66
C VAL A 390 20.54 20.77 -2.85
N ALA A 391 20.33 20.13 -1.70
CA ALA A 391 19.18 20.39 -0.83
C ALA A 391 19.04 21.87 -0.41
N SER A 392 20.13 22.65 -0.41
CA SER A 392 20.11 24.07 -0.02
C SER A 392 19.50 25.00 -1.07
N LEU A 393 19.29 24.54 -2.31
CA LEU A 393 18.66 25.32 -3.38
C LEU A 393 17.25 25.78 -3.02
N SER A 394 16.54 25.03 -2.17
CA SER A 394 15.19 25.33 -1.70
C SER A 394 15.18 26.11 -0.36
N LYS A 395 16.27 26.80 0.02
CA LYS A 395 16.36 27.50 1.31
C LYS A 395 15.21 28.47 1.60
N ASP A 396 14.66 29.10 0.56
CA ASP A 396 13.61 30.12 0.68
C ASP A 396 12.22 29.58 0.29
N VAL A 397 12.12 28.32 -0.15
CA VAL A 397 10.85 27.69 -0.60
C VAL A 397 10.47 26.53 0.32
N HIS A 398 9.24 26.59 0.83
CA HIS A 398 8.72 25.62 1.78
C HIS A 398 7.34 25.14 1.35
N VAL A 399 7.11 23.83 1.45
CA VAL A 399 5.86 23.19 1.05
C VAL A 399 5.30 22.41 2.24
N LEU A 400 4.01 22.60 2.52
CA LEU A 400 3.19 21.69 3.31
C LEU A 400 2.44 20.78 2.33
N PRO A 401 2.66 19.46 2.34
CA PRO A 401 2.25 18.56 1.27
C PRO A 401 0.80 18.06 1.38
N ASP A 402 0.01 18.53 2.35
CA ASP A 402 -1.34 18.04 2.65
C ASP A 402 -2.40 18.51 1.61
N PHE A 403 -2.09 18.46 0.31
CA PHE A 403 -2.99 18.83 -0.79
C PHE A 403 -4.25 17.95 -0.85
N HIS A 404 -4.18 16.76 -0.26
CA HIS A 404 -5.28 15.80 -0.16
C HIS A 404 -5.51 15.38 1.30
N GLY A 405 -5.44 16.35 2.23
CA GLY A 405 -5.50 16.09 3.66
C GLY A 405 -4.25 15.40 4.21
N ASN A 406 -4.18 15.30 5.53
CA ASN A 406 -3.14 14.55 6.23
C ASN A 406 -3.72 13.23 6.76
N ARG A 407 -3.22 12.09 6.25
CA ARG A 407 -3.59 10.76 6.77
C ARG A 407 -2.85 10.47 8.07
N SER A 408 -1.52 10.62 8.09
CA SER A 408 -0.69 10.36 9.26
C SER A 408 0.41 11.41 9.43
N PRO A 409 0.81 11.71 10.68
CA PRO A 409 0.21 11.23 11.94
C PRO A 409 -0.92 12.12 12.46
N VAL A 410 -1.28 13.20 11.74
CA VAL A 410 -2.23 14.20 12.25
C VAL A 410 -3.67 13.71 12.11
N ALA A 411 -3.97 12.90 11.08
CA ALA A 411 -5.31 12.43 10.76
C ALA A 411 -6.33 13.57 10.61
N ASP A 412 -5.94 14.58 9.83
CA ASP A 412 -6.76 15.74 9.48
C ASP A 412 -7.09 15.72 7.98
N PRO A 413 -8.25 15.15 7.56
CA PRO A 413 -8.64 15.12 6.15
C PRO A 413 -8.96 16.51 5.59
N SER A 414 -9.19 17.51 6.46
CA SER A 414 -9.47 18.89 6.06
C SER A 414 -8.21 19.72 5.84
N ALA A 415 -7.03 19.18 6.16
CA ALA A 415 -5.75 19.83 5.90
C ALA A 415 -5.57 20.13 4.39
N LYS A 416 -4.88 21.23 4.10
CA LYS A 416 -4.64 21.75 2.74
C LYS A 416 -3.16 21.94 2.47
N GLY A 417 -2.81 22.00 1.20
CA GLY A 417 -1.47 22.37 0.77
C GLY A 417 -1.14 23.83 1.08
N MET A 418 0.12 24.13 1.39
CA MET A 418 0.64 25.50 1.45
C MET A 418 2.01 25.57 0.79
N ILE A 419 2.26 26.64 0.03
CA ILE A 419 3.57 26.94 -0.53
C ILE A 419 3.97 28.35 -0.08
N SER A 420 5.14 28.46 0.54
CA SER A 420 5.74 29.73 0.96
C SER A 420 7.02 29.99 0.18
N GLY A 421 7.34 31.27 -0.05
CA GLY A 421 8.54 31.69 -0.78
C GLY A 421 8.33 31.87 -2.29
N LEU A 422 7.09 32.00 -2.75
CA LEU A 422 6.78 32.23 -4.17
C LEU A 422 7.30 33.60 -4.63
N THR A 423 7.82 33.64 -5.85
CA THR A 423 8.20 34.86 -6.58
C THR A 423 7.46 34.91 -7.92
N LEU A 424 7.68 35.95 -8.72
CA LEU A 424 7.15 36.03 -10.08
C LEU A 424 7.93 35.18 -11.10
N ASP A 425 8.97 34.45 -10.67
CA ASP A 425 9.76 33.58 -11.56
C ASP A 425 8.95 32.34 -11.96
N SER A 426 8.80 32.16 -13.27
CA SER A 426 8.14 31.00 -13.89
C SER A 426 9.12 30.20 -14.77
N SER A 427 10.42 30.29 -14.50
CA SER A 427 11.47 29.61 -15.25
C SER A 427 11.56 28.12 -14.93
N GLU A 428 12.31 27.39 -15.77
CA GLU A 428 12.70 26.00 -15.49
C GLU A 428 13.45 25.85 -14.16
N LYS A 429 14.27 26.84 -13.79
CA LYS A 429 15.02 26.84 -12.52
C LYS A 429 14.07 26.93 -11.32
N GLN A 430 13.03 27.76 -11.42
CA GLN A 430 12.01 27.85 -10.37
C GLN A 430 11.24 26.53 -10.23
N LEU A 431 10.84 25.90 -11.34
CA LEU A 431 10.16 24.61 -11.30
C LEU A 431 11.02 23.53 -10.63
N ALA A 432 12.31 23.49 -10.97
CA ALA A 432 13.26 22.56 -10.34
C ALA A 432 13.31 22.76 -8.81
N VAL A 433 13.37 24.01 -8.33
CA VAL A 433 13.36 24.34 -6.89
C VAL A 433 12.03 23.99 -6.22
N LEU A 434 10.89 24.24 -6.87
CA LEU A 434 9.58 23.84 -6.36
C LEU A 434 9.47 22.32 -6.25
N TYR A 435 9.92 21.59 -7.26
CA TYR A 435 9.99 20.14 -7.26
C TYR A 435 10.88 19.62 -6.12
N LEU A 436 12.10 20.16 -5.94
CA LEU A 436 12.97 19.82 -4.79
C LEU A 436 12.27 20.08 -3.45
N SER A 437 11.64 21.24 -3.31
CA SER A 437 10.93 21.62 -2.07
C SER A 437 9.77 20.66 -1.78
N THR A 438 9.12 20.17 -2.83
CA THR A 438 8.05 19.17 -2.73
C THR A 438 8.59 17.81 -2.29
N VAL A 439 9.67 17.32 -2.92
CA VAL A 439 10.38 16.10 -2.50
C VAL A 439 10.77 16.16 -1.02
N GLN A 440 11.34 17.29 -0.60
CA GLN A 440 11.71 17.53 0.80
C GLN A 440 10.49 17.55 1.72
N SER A 441 9.38 18.17 1.31
CA SER A 441 8.15 18.21 2.11
C SER A 441 7.55 16.82 2.35
N ILE A 442 7.60 15.95 1.34
CA ILE A 442 7.18 14.56 1.47
C ILE A 442 8.10 13.84 2.47
N ALA A 443 9.41 14.04 2.37
CA ALA A 443 10.38 13.49 3.32
C ALA A 443 10.21 14.03 4.76
N TYR A 444 9.87 15.31 4.95
CA TYR A 444 9.52 15.87 6.26
C TYR A 444 8.24 15.24 6.83
N GLY A 445 7.25 14.96 5.98
CA GLY A 445 6.07 14.18 6.37
C GLY A 445 6.45 12.77 6.82
N THR A 446 7.32 12.07 6.09
CA THR A 446 7.85 10.76 6.52
C THR A 446 8.60 10.87 7.84
N ARG A 447 9.46 11.88 8.03
CA ARG A 447 10.14 12.14 9.30
C ARG A 447 9.14 12.32 10.45
N HIS A 448 8.06 13.06 10.22
CA HIS A 448 7.01 13.25 11.21
C HIS A 448 6.34 11.92 11.60
N ILE A 449 6.01 11.07 10.62
CA ILE A 449 5.45 9.74 10.89
C ILE A 449 6.43 8.88 11.70
N VAL A 450 7.71 8.85 11.31
CA VAL A 450 8.75 8.05 12.00
C VAL A 450 8.97 8.54 13.43
N GLU A 451 9.13 9.85 13.65
CA GLU A 451 9.30 10.43 14.98
C GLU A 451 8.07 10.17 15.87
N HIS A 452 6.86 10.31 15.31
CA HIS A 452 5.61 10.04 16.02
C HIS A 452 5.47 8.56 16.41
N CYS A 453 5.77 7.65 15.48
CA CYS A 453 5.78 6.22 15.75
C CYS A 453 6.78 5.83 16.84
N ASN A 454 8.00 6.36 16.79
CA ASN A 454 9.03 6.09 17.79
C ASN A 454 8.68 6.67 19.17
N ALA A 455 8.05 7.85 19.21
CA ALA A 455 7.57 8.45 20.45
C ALA A 455 6.49 7.59 21.15
N HIS A 456 5.79 6.73 20.41
CA HIS A 456 4.76 5.82 20.92
C HIS A 456 5.24 4.38 21.12
N GLY A 457 6.55 4.12 21.03
CA GLY A 457 7.15 2.84 21.42
C GLY A 457 7.64 1.95 20.28
N LEU A 458 7.53 2.39 19.01
CA LEU A 458 8.30 1.77 17.93
C LEU A 458 9.79 2.14 18.05
N LYS A 459 10.67 1.36 17.40
CA LYS A 459 12.13 1.55 17.46
C LYS A 459 12.75 1.69 16.07
N ILE A 460 12.07 2.41 15.18
CA ILE A 460 12.48 2.53 13.78
C ILE A 460 13.80 3.30 13.71
N ASP A 461 14.81 2.70 13.09
CA ASP A 461 16.11 3.30 12.79
C ASP A 461 16.59 3.02 11.36
N THR A 462 15.82 2.25 10.59
CA THR A 462 16.15 1.84 9.22
C THR A 462 14.91 1.91 8.34
N LEU A 463 15.04 2.47 7.15
CA LEU A 463 13.97 2.54 6.16
C LEU A 463 14.27 1.65 4.97
N LEU A 464 13.25 1.00 4.44
CA LEU A 464 13.33 0.25 3.18
C LEU A 464 12.32 0.82 2.21
N ALA A 465 12.73 1.16 0.99
CA ALA A 465 11.84 1.80 0.03
C ALA A 465 11.63 0.96 -1.23
N CYS A 466 10.38 0.82 -1.65
CA CYS A 466 9.99 0.17 -2.89
C CYS A 466 8.95 1.00 -3.66
N GLY A 467 8.56 0.52 -4.84
CA GLY A 467 7.58 1.19 -5.70
C GLY A 467 8.18 2.24 -6.65
N GLY A 468 7.32 3.05 -7.27
CA GLY A 468 7.69 3.92 -8.39
C GLY A 468 8.66 5.04 -8.00
N LEU A 469 8.40 5.72 -6.88
CA LEU A 469 9.24 6.85 -6.43
C LEU A 469 10.61 6.41 -5.93
N SER A 470 10.79 5.14 -5.54
CA SER A 470 12.10 4.66 -5.10
C SER A 470 13.14 4.60 -6.22
N LYS A 471 12.69 4.70 -7.49
CA LYS A 471 13.55 4.83 -8.68
C LYS A 471 14.21 6.21 -8.79
N ASN A 472 13.74 7.20 -8.03
CA ASN A 472 14.26 8.57 -8.02
C ASN A 472 15.33 8.71 -6.93
N SER A 473 16.60 8.83 -7.34
CA SER A 473 17.75 8.91 -6.42
C SER A 473 17.72 10.15 -5.53
N LEU A 474 17.26 11.30 -6.04
CA LEU A 474 17.08 12.52 -5.25
C LEU A 474 16.05 12.29 -4.14
N TYR A 475 14.91 11.68 -4.48
CA TYR A 475 13.87 11.35 -3.50
C TYR A 475 14.42 10.50 -2.35
N ILE A 476 15.15 9.43 -2.66
CA ILE A 476 15.72 8.54 -1.64
C ILE A 476 16.82 9.22 -0.82
N ARG A 477 17.68 10.03 -1.44
CA ARG A 477 18.73 10.79 -0.73
C ARG A 477 18.14 11.81 0.23
N GLU A 478 17.16 12.61 -0.19
CA GLU A 478 16.51 13.58 0.69
C GLU A 478 15.81 12.89 1.86
N HIS A 479 15.20 11.69 1.66
CA HIS A 479 14.65 10.91 2.76
C HIS A 479 15.73 10.49 3.77
N ALA A 480 16.87 9.96 3.32
CA ALA A 480 17.97 9.57 4.19
C ALA A 480 18.51 10.76 5.00
N ASP A 481 18.76 11.90 4.33
CA ASP A 481 19.33 13.10 4.94
C ASP A 481 18.37 13.78 5.93
N ILE A 482 17.07 13.82 5.61
CA ILE A 482 16.05 14.49 6.44
C ILE A 482 15.72 13.68 7.68
N ILE A 483 15.56 12.36 7.53
CA ILE A 483 15.13 11.47 8.62
C ILE A 483 16.32 11.10 9.50
N GLY A 484 17.53 11.05 8.92
CA GLY A 484 18.75 10.70 9.63
C GLY A 484 18.97 9.20 9.78
N PHE A 485 18.28 8.39 8.97
CA PHE A 485 18.39 6.93 8.94
C PHE A 485 18.82 6.40 7.58
N PRO A 486 19.50 5.23 7.51
CA PRO A 486 19.76 4.57 6.24
C PRO A 486 18.46 4.21 5.52
N VAL A 487 18.40 4.51 4.22
CA VAL A 487 17.32 4.07 3.32
C VAL A 487 17.88 2.99 2.39
N ILE A 488 17.29 1.81 2.45
CA ILE A 488 17.70 0.64 1.68
C ILE A 488 16.74 0.41 0.52
N LEU A 489 17.29 0.27 -0.68
CA LEU A 489 16.57 -0.20 -1.85
C LEU A 489 16.83 -1.69 -2.04
N PRO A 490 15.80 -2.51 -2.29
CA PRO A 490 15.97 -3.93 -2.58
C PRO A 490 16.70 -4.15 -3.91
N ARG A 491 17.30 -5.33 -4.08
CA ARG A 491 17.85 -5.79 -5.38
C ARG A 491 16.74 -5.84 -6.43
N GLU A 492 15.58 -6.37 -6.07
CA GLU A 492 14.40 -6.49 -6.92
C GLU A 492 13.52 -5.26 -6.82
N ARG A 493 13.44 -4.53 -7.94
CA ARG A 493 12.62 -3.31 -8.05
C ARG A 493 11.12 -3.59 -8.04
N GLU A 494 10.70 -4.78 -8.48
CA GLU A 494 9.30 -5.20 -8.54
C GLU A 494 8.90 -5.90 -7.23
N SER A 495 8.95 -5.17 -6.12
CA SER A 495 8.85 -5.76 -4.78
C SER A 495 7.47 -6.31 -4.45
N VAL A 496 6.40 -5.74 -5.01
CA VAL A 496 5.04 -6.28 -4.84
C VAL A 496 4.91 -7.65 -5.52
N LEU A 497 5.44 -7.80 -6.74
CA LEU A 497 5.50 -9.08 -7.44
C LEU A 497 6.36 -10.10 -6.68
N LEU A 498 7.50 -9.68 -6.10
CA LEU A 498 8.33 -10.56 -5.28
C LEU A 498 7.59 -10.99 -4.00
N GLY A 499 6.89 -10.06 -3.34
CA GLY A 499 6.05 -10.37 -2.18
C GLY A 499 4.97 -11.39 -2.50
N ALA A 500 4.26 -11.22 -3.62
CA ALA A 500 3.28 -12.19 -4.09
C ALA A 500 3.94 -13.56 -4.38
N ALA A 501 5.12 -13.59 -5.00
CA ALA A 501 5.85 -14.84 -5.25
C ALA A 501 6.31 -15.53 -3.95
N ILE A 502 6.68 -14.77 -2.91
CA ILE A 502 7.00 -15.28 -1.56
C ILE A 502 5.79 -16.02 -0.97
N LEU A 503 4.57 -15.48 -1.10
CA LEU A 503 3.34 -16.16 -0.64
C LEU A 503 3.16 -17.53 -1.33
N GLY A 504 3.39 -17.58 -2.64
CA GLY A 504 3.36 -18.82 -3.41
C GLY A 504 4.45 -19.81 -2.97
N ALA A 505 5.68 -19.33 -2.72
CA ALA A 505 6.78 -20.21 -2.31
C ALA A 505 6.49 -20.91 -0.96
N VAL A 506 5.85 -20.21 -0.02
CA VAL A 506 5.38 -20.77 1.25
C VAL A 506 4.28 -21.81 1.02
N SER A 507 3.30 -21.52 0.16
CA SER A 507 2.20 -22.45 -0.12
C SER A 507 2.68 -23.75 -0.78
N ALA A 508 3.72 -23.67 -1.61
CA ALA A 508 4.40 -24.82 -2.19
C ALA A 508 5.31 -25.58 -1.21
N LYS A 509 5.35 -25.19 0.07
CA LYS A 509 6.16 -25.80 1.14
C LYS A 509 7.66 -25.81 0.82
N LYS A 510 8.14 -24.88 -0.01
CA LYS A 510 9.58 -24.67 -0.23
C LYS A 510 10.24 -24.03 0.99
N TYR A 511 9.47 -23.27 1.74
CA TYR A 511 9.85 -22.68 3.02
C TYR A 511 8.80 -23.01 4.07
N SER A 512 9.24 -23.25 5.31
CA SER A 512 8.36 -23.62 6.42
C SER A 512 7.51 -22.45 6.92
N THR A 513 8.05 -21.24 6.84
CA THR A 513 7.42 -20.01 7.32
C THR A 513 7.57 -18.88 6.31
N LEU A 514 6.72 -17.85 6.42
CA LEU A 514 6.84 -16.64 5.61
C LEU A 514 8.17 -15.92 5.86
N GLN A 515 8.61 -15.91 7.11
CA GLN A 515 9.86 -15.31 7.55
C GLN A 515 11.08 -15.98 6.89
N ASP A 516 11.08 -17.30 6.76
CA ASP A 516 12.15 -18.03 6.07
C ASP A 516 12.18 -17.70 4.57
N ALA A 517 11.01 -17.62 3.94
CA ALA A 517 10.89 -17.25 2.54
C ALA A 517 11.35 -15.81 2.28
N MET A 518 10.97 -14.85 3.14
CA MET A 518 11.45 -13.47 3.07
C MET A 518 12.98 -13.42 3.16
N LYS A 519 13.58 -14.03 4.19
CA LYS A 519 15.05 -14.05 4.36
C LYS A 519 15.79 -14.66 3.16
N ALA A 520 15.21 -15.66 2.52
CA ALA A 520 15.84 -16.35 1.40
C ALA A 520 15.69 -15.60 0.06
N LEU A 521 14.56 -14.93 -0.16
CA LEU A 521 14.19 -14.35 -1.45
C LEU A 521 14.40 -12.82 -1.50
N ASN A 522 14.37 -12.14 -0.37
CA ASN A 522 14.75 -10.72 -0.29
C ASN A 522 16.28 -10.58 -0.35
N ALA A 523 16.74 -9.56 -1.06
CA ALA A 523 18.15 -9.18 -1.06
C ALA A 523 18.31 -7.65 -1.04
N PRO A 524 19.33 -7.12 -0.34
CA PRO A 524 19.66 -5.71 -0.41
C PRO A 524 20.22 -5.34 -1.79
N GLY A 525 19.85 -4.16 -2.28
CA GLY A 525 20.41 -3.54 -3.48
C GLY A 525 21.35 -2.41 -3.11
N GLN A 526 20.82 -1.19 -3.06
CA GLN A 526 21.59 0.02 -2.73
C GLN A 526 21.23 0.52 -1.33
N VAL A 527 22.22 1.07 -0.62
CA VAL A 527 22.03 1.68 0.70
C VAL A 527 22.41 3.15 0.64
N PHE A 528 21.48 4.02 1.01
CA PHE A 528 21.68 5.46 1.11
C PHE A 528 21.83 5.82 2.58
N TYR A 529 23.05 6.14 2.98
CA TYR A 529 23.32 6.65 4.33
C TYR A 529 23.07 8.15 4.38
N PRO A 530 22.60 8.67 5.53
CA PRO A 530 22.53 10.11 5.76
C PRO A 530 23.89 10.77 5.58
N SER A 531 23.88 11.99 5.06
CA SER A 531 25.06 12.83 4.90
C SER A 531 25.80 12.99 6.22
N GLN A 532 27.12 12.85 6.15
CA GLN A 532 28.02 13.05 7.29
C GLN A 532 28.36 14.53 7.50
N ASP A 533 27.96 15.43 6.59
CA ASP A 533 28.13 16.87 6.79
C ASP A 533 27.08 17.38 7.80
N PRO A 534 27.49 17.87 8.99
CA PRO A 534 26.57 18.37 10.00
C PRO A 534 25.73 19.57 9.53
N LYS A 535 26.16 20.29 8.49
CA LYS A 535 25.39 21.40 7.89
C LYS A 535 24.12 20.91 7.23
N VAL A 536 24.14 19.72 6.60
CA VAL A 536 22.96 19.13 5.93
C VAL A 536 21.89 18.81 6.97
N LYS A 537 22.27 18.11 8.04
CA LYS A 537 21.34 17.81 9.16
C LYS A 537 20.77 19.09 9.78
N LYS A 538 21.63 20.07 10.09
CA LYS A 538 21.21 21.34 10.68
C LYS A 538 20.22 22.10 9.78
N TYR A 539 20.44 22.07 8.47
CA TYR A 539 19.54 22.68 7.48
C TYR A 539 18.16 22.00 7.47
N HIS A 540 18.12 20.67 7.39
CA HIS A 540 16.87 19.93 7.39
C HIS A 540 16.12 20.01 8.73
N ASP A 541 16.82 20.05 9.86
CA ASP A 541 16.20 20.31 11.17
C ASP A 541 15.52 21.69 11.22
N ALA A 542 16.13 22.72 10.61
CA ALA A 542 15.52 24.04 10.51
C ALA A 542 14.28 24.03 9.59
N LYS A 543 14.37 23.41 8.40
CA LYS A 543 13.23 23.27 7.49
C LYS A 543 12.11 22.40 8.06
N TYR A 544 12.44 21.39 8.86
CA TYR A 544 11.45 20.56 9.54
C TYR A 544 10.62 21.37 10.55
N ARG A 545 11.25 22.28 11.32
CA ARG A 545 10.51 23.21 12.19
C ARG A 545 9.58 24.13 11.40
N ILE A 546 10.03 24.63 10.25
CA ILE A 546 9.18 25.43 9.35
C ILE A 546 8.00 24.59 8.83
N PHE A 547 8.26 23.36 8.39
CA PHE A 547 7.22 22.43 7.95
C PHE A 547 6.13 22.22 9.03
N ARG A 548 6.54 22.01 10.29
CA ARG A 548 5.59 21.89 11.42
C ARG A 548 4.82 23.18 11.65
N ALA A 549 5.50 24.32 11.63
CA ALA A 549 4.87 25.63 11.81
C ALA A 549 3.86 25.98 10.71
N LEU A 550 4.09 25.55 9.45
CA LEU A 550 3.14 25.77 8.35
C LEU A 550 1.78 25.11 8.65
N TYR A 551 1.77 23.90 9.20
CA TYR A 551 0.54 23.23 9.59
C TYR A 551 -0.18 23.98 10.72
N GLU A 552 0.55 24.38 11.76
CA GLU A 552 0.01 25.15 12.89
C GLU A 552 -0.61 26.48 12.42
N GLN A 553 0.05 27.19 11.50
CA GLN A 553 -0.49 28.41 10.91
C GLN A 553 -1.75 28.15 10.11
N GLN A 554 -1.82 27.05 9.36
CA GLN A 554 -3.03 26.68 8.63
C GLN A 554 -4.22 26.42 9.56
N VAL A 555 -4.01 25.70 10.66
CA VAL A 555 -5.04 25.48 11.68
C VAL A 555 -5.53 26.82 12.22
N SER A 556 -4.60 27.73 12.55
CA SER A 556 -4.94 29.09 13.00
C SER A 556 -5.79 29.86 11.98
N PHE A 557 -5.41 29.84 10.69
CA PHE A 557 -6.19 30.50 9.63
C PHE A 557 -7.61 29.94 9.51
N ARG A 558 -7.76 28.61 9.56
CA ARG A 558 -9.08 27.96 9.52
C ARG A 558 -9.93 28.34 10.74
N SER A 559 -9.35 28.34 11.93
CA SER A 559 -10.04 28.77 13.16
C SER A 559 -10.53 30.21 13.05
N LEU A 560 -9.67 31.15 12.63
CA LEU A 560 -10.02 32.57 12.48
C LEU A 560 -11.18 32.78 11.50
N ILE A 561 -11.22 32.02 10.40
CA ILE A 561 -12.32 32.10 9.44
C ILE A 561 -13.60 31.45 10.00
N SER A 562 -13.49 30.31 10.68
CA SER A 562 -14.65 29.68 11.34
C SER A 562 -15.26 30.64 12.37
N ASP A 563 -14.45 31.21 13.25
CA ASP A 563 -14.90 32.18 14.27
C ASP A 563 -15.58 33.42 13.64
N ALA A 564 -15.11 33.84 12.46
CA ALA A 564 -15.70 34.97 11.73
C ALA A 564 -17.03 34.62 11.04
N LEU A 565 -17.26 33.34 10.73
CA LEU A 565 -18.47 32.85 10.06
C LEU A 565 -19.56 32.40 11.04
N GLY A 566 -19.22 32.17 12.31
CA GLY A 566 -20.11 31.63 13.35
C GLY A 566 -20.14 30.12 13.35
#